data_AF-V4REH3-F1
#
_entry.id   AF-V4REH3-F1
#
_cell.length_a   1.000
_cell.length_b   1.000
_cell.length_c   1.000
_cell.angle_alpha   90.00
_cell.angle_beta   90.00
_cell.angle_gamma   90.00
#
_symmetry.space_group_name_H-M   'P 1'
#
loop_
_entity.id
_entity.type
_entity.pdbx_description
1 polymer ?
#
loop_
_entity_poly.entity_id
_entity_poly.type
_entity_poly.pdbx_seq_one_letter_code
_entity_poly.pdbx_strand_id
1 'polypeptide(L)'
;MKVGIENVVPLSRQSKAILLAIRVITGEEKYEFPSIRTGERPMSENAINVAIRLLGYRSWKRPGLSVDNLILKANPGLADMQH
;
A
#
# COMPACT_ATOMS: atom_id res chain seq x y z
N MET A 1 -17.03 -12.38 3.46
CA MET A 1 -17.59 -11.60 4.59
C MET A 1 -16.52 -10.59 5.01
N LYS A 2 -16.67 -9.29 4.70
CA LYS A 2 -15.70 -8.25 5.09
C LYS A 2 -16.34 -7.45 6.21
N VAL A 3 -15.78 -7.56 7.41
CA VAL A 3 -16.30 -6.92 8.61
C VAL A 3 -16.27 -5.41 8.37
N GLY A 4 -17.45 -4.80 8.36
CA GLY A 4 -17.65 -3.36 8.13
C GLY A 4 -17.25 -2.54 9.35
N ILE A 5 -16.00 -2.70 9.80
CA ILE A 5 -15.41 -1.76 10.74
C ILE A 5 -14.91 -0.60 9.90
N GLU A 6 -15.55 0.55 10.07
CA GLU A 6 -15.09 1.81 9.50
C GLU A 6 -13.72 2.12 10.09
N ASN A 7 -12.66 1.86 9.32
CA ASN A 7 -11.31 2.08 9.78
C ASN A 7 -10.96 3.56 9.59
N VAL A 8 -11.35 4.38 10.58
CA VAL A 8 -11.03 5.80 10.63
C VAL A 8 -9.56 5.95 10.99
N VAL A 9 -8.69 5.92 9.97
CA VAL A 9 -7.25 6.13 10.14
C VAL A 9 -6.95 7.63 10.06
N PRO A 10 -6.36 8.25 11.10
CA PRO A 10 -5.98 9.65 11.03
C PRO A 10 -4.87 9.83 9.99
N LEU A 11 -5.22 10.44 8.85
CA LEU A 11 -4.25 10.79 7.81
C LEU A 11 -3.30 11.89 8.29
N SER A 12 -2.02 11.72 8.00
CA SER A 12 -1.00 12.74 8.25
C SER A 12 -1.30 14.02 7.46
N ARG A 13 -0.81 15.17 7.94
CA ARG A 13 -0.95 16.46 7.23
C ARG A 13 -0.37 16.40 5.81
N GLN A 14 0.76 15.71 5.64
CA GLN A 14 1.41 15.54 4.35
C GLN A 14 0.53 14.73 3.38
N SER A 15 -0.02 13.60 3.84
CA SER A 15 -0.91 12.76 3.03
C SER A 15 -2.16 13.52 2.59
N LYS A 16 -2.78 14.29 3.49
CA LYS A 16 -3.94 15.14 3.15
C LYS A 16 -3.59 16.19 2.08
N ALA A 17 -2.44 16.86 2.21
CA ALA A 17 -2.01 17.86 1.23
C ALA A 17 -1.82 17.26 -0.17
N ILE A 18 -1.24 16.05 -0.26
CA ILE A 18 -1.06 15.35 -1.53
C ILE A 18 -2.41 14.98 -2.16
N LEU A 19 -3.36 14.46 -1.37
CA LEU A 19 -4.69 14.09 -1.87
C LEU A 19 -5.46 15.32 -2.38
N LEU A 20 -5.37 16.46 -1.68
CA LEU A 20 -5.98 17.72 -2.11
C LEU A 20 -5.35 18.26 -3.39
N ALA A 21 -4.02 18.15 -3.53
CA ALA A 21 -3.32 18.57 -4.74
C ALA A 21 -3.72 17.72 -5.96
N ILE A 22 -3.89 16.40 -5.77
CA ILE A 22 -4.35 15.50 -6.84
C ILE A 22 -5.78 15.82 -7.27
N ARG A 23 -6.65 16.23 -6.33
CA ARG A 23 -8.05 16.56 -6.62
C ARG A 23 -8.23 17.69 -7.63
N VAL A 24 -7.27 18.61 -7.72
CA VAL A 24 -7.26 19.67 -8.76
C VAL A 24 -7.14 19.07 -10.17
N ILE A 25 -6.45 17.94 -10.31
CA ILE A 25 -6.19 17.27 -11.59
C ILE A 25 -7.30 16.27 -11.92
N THR A 26 -7.81 15.54 -10.91
CA THR A 26 -8.84 14.51 -11.09
C THR A 26 -10.27 15.07 -11.10
N GLY A 27 -10.46 16.31 -10.65
CA GLY A 27 -11.78 16.93 -10.55
C GLY A 27 -12.63 16.38 -9.40
N GLU A 28 -13.95 16.51 -9.52
CA GLU A 28 -14.93 16.07 -8.52
C GLU A 28 -15.47 14.65 -8.77
N GLU A 29 -14.66 13.79 -9.39
CA GLU A 29 -15.08 12.40 -9.59
C GLU A 29 -15.24 11.65 -8.26
N LYS A 30 -16.05 10.58 -8.29
CA LYS A 30 -16.38 9.75 -7.13
C LYS A 30 -15.16 9.11 -6.45
N TYR A 31 -14.04 9.00 -7.16
CA TYR A 31 -12.81 8.37 -6.68
C TYR A 31 -11.63 9.32 -6.87
N GLU A 32 -10.78 9.47 -5.86
CA GLU A 32 -9.53 10.23 -5.96
C GLU A 32 -8.51 9.55 -6.88
N PHE A 33 -8.64 8.24 -7.06
CA PHE A 33 -7.86 7.45 -8.01
C PHE A 33 -8.80 6.68 -8.95
N PRO A 34 -9.32 7.33 -10.00
CA PRO A 34 -10.17 6.67 -10.97
C PRO A 34 -9.37 5.69 -11.84
N SER A 35 -10.07 4.72 -12.39
CA SER A 35 -9.56 3.90 -13.48
C SER A 35 -9.37 4.76 -14.73
N ILE A 36 -8.17 4.73 -15.31
CA ILE A 36 -7.76 5.50 -16.50
C ILE A 36 -8.73 5.36 -17.67
N ARG A 37 -9.42 4.22 -17.77
CA ARG A 37 -10.23 3.86 -18.94
C ARG A 37 -11.66 4.37 -18.90
N THR A 38 -12.23 4.58 -17.71
CA THR A 38 -13.68 4.86 -17.59
C THR A 38 -14.06 5.84 -16.48
N GLY A 39 -13.19 6.17 -15.50
CA GLY A 39 -13.57 7.05 -14.38
C GLY A 39 -14.52 6.43 -13.35
N GLU A 40 -15.45 5.59 -13.82
CA GLU A 40 -16.55 4.98 -13.05
C GLU A 40 -16.12 3.92 -12.02
N ARG A 41 -14.86 3.50 -12.04
CA ARG A 41 -14.34 2.46 -11.15
C ARG A 41 -13.08 2.97 -10.45
N PRO A 42 -12.87 2.60 -9.18
CA PRO A 42 -11.60 2.87 -8.53
C PRO A 42 -10.47 2.14 -9.27
N MET A 43 -9.27 2.73 -9.25
CA MET A 43 -8.07 2.10 -9.78
C MET A 43 -7.85 0.74 -9.11
N SER A 44 -7.55 -0.29 -9.90
CA SER A 44 -7.25 -1.61 -9.35
C SER A 44 -5.93 -1.58 -8.59
N GLU A 45 -5.81 -2.43 -7.56
CA GLU A 45 -4.57 -2.60 -6.81
C GLU A 45 -3.38 -2.90 -7.74
N ASN A 46 -3.62 -3.70 -8.80
CA ASN A 46 -2.60 -4.00 -9.80
C ASN A 46 -2.13 -2.75 -10.56
N ALA A 47 -3.05 -1.87 -10.96
CA ALA A 47 -2.71 -0.63 -11.66
C ALA A 47 -1.91 0.33 -10.76
N ILE A 48 -2.29 0.45 -9.48
CA ILE A 48 -1.53 1.23 -8.49
C ILE A 48 -0.12 0.65 -8.33
N ASN A 49 0.02 -0.67 -8.19
CA ASN A 49 1.31 -1.33 -8.05
C ASN A 49 2.20 -1.12 -9.28
N VAL A 50 1.64 -1.14 -10.49
CA VAL A 50 2.37 -0.83 -11.72
C VAL A 50 2.83 0.64 -11.71
N ALA A 51 1.96 1.58 -11.36
CA ALA A 51 2.32 3.00 -11.27
C ALA A 51 3.46 3.25 -10.26
N ILE A 52 3.36 2.65 -9.07
CA ILE A 52 4.41 2.74 -8.03
C ILE A 52 5.75 2.16 -8.54
N ARG A 53 5.72 1.04 -9.27
CA ARG A 53 6.93 0.45 -9.88
C ARG A 53 7.52 1.36 -10.97
N LEU A 54 6.68 2.01 -11.78
CA LEU A 54 7.12 2.96 -12.81
C LEU A 54 7.75 4.22 -12.19
N LEU A 55 7.26 4.67 -11.05
CA LEU A 55 7.84 5.76 -10.26
C LEU A 55 9.19 5.40 -9.61
N GLY A 56 9.70 4.17 -9.82
CA GLY A 56 10.96 3.70 -9.26
C GLY A 56 10.86 3.17 -7.83
N TYR A 57 9.67 3.21 -7.22
CA TYR A 57 9.41 2.57 -5.93
C TYR A 57 9.18 1.07 -6.14
N ARG A 58 10.23 0.34 -6.50
CA ARG A 58 10.21 -1.12 -6.35
C ARG A 58 9.94 -1.42 -4.88
N SER A 59 9.04 -2.37 -4.63
CA SER A 59 8.50 -2.69 -3.30
C SER A 59 9.51 -2.42 -2.20
N TRP A 60 9.13 -1.59 -1.23
CA TRP A 60 9.90 -1.38 -0.01
C TRP A 60 9.86 -2.67 0.82
N LYS A 61 10.50 -3.71 0.31
CA LYS A 61 10.85 -4.91 1.03
C LYS A 61 12.18 -4.55 1.67
N ARG A 62 12.16 -4.08 2.92
CA ARG A 62 13.40 -3.86 3.67
C ARG A 62 14.23 -5.15 3.58
N PRO A 63 15.41 -5.15 2.94
CA PRO A 63 16.28 -6.32 2.98
C PRO A 63 16.58 -6.60 4.46
N GLY A 64 16.23 -7.78 4.95
CA GLY A 64 16.49 -8.21 6.32
C GLY A 64 15.29 -8.23 7.28
N LEU A 65 14.11 -7.76 6.89
CA LEU A 65 12.86 -7.93 7.66
C LEU A 65 11.94 -8.95 6.95
N SER A 66 12.40 -10.19 6.78
CA SER A 66 11.47 -11.31 6.58
C SER A 66 10.89 -11.69 7.93
N VAL A 67 9.62 -12.12 7.99
CA VAL A 67 9.02 -12.68 9.21
C VAL A 67 9.88 -13.85 9.71
N ASP A 68 10.46 -14.61 8.78
CA ASP A 68 11.41 -15.70 9.04
C ASP A 68 12.65 -15.23 9.80
N ASN A 69 13.21 -14.06 9.44
CA ASN A 69 14.35 -13.47 10.16
C ASN A 69 13.98 -12.95 11.55
N LEU A 70 12.73 -12.52 11.75
CA LEU A 70 12.23 -12.11 13.07
C LEU A 70 12.02 -13.33 13.98
N ILE A 71 11.50 -14.44 13.43
CA ILE A 71 11.32 -15.70 14.16
C ILE A 71 12.67 -16.29 14.56
N LEU A 72 13.65 -16.31 13.64
CA LEU A 72 15.01 -16.80 13.91
C LEU A 72 15.77 -15.93 14.93
N LYS A 73 15.59 -14.59 14.91
CA LYS A 73 16.18 -13.69 15.91
C LYS A 73 15.50 -13.77 17.27
N ALA A 74 14.19 -14.04 17.31
CA ALA A 74 13.43 -14.16 18.55
C ALA A 74 13.62 -15.50 19.26
N ASN A 75 13.97 -16.56 18.51
CA ASN A 75 14.23 -17.88 19.08
C ASN A 75 15.41 -18.57 18.35
N PRO A 76 16.66 -18.32 18.81
CA PRO A 76 17.85 -18.85 18.15
C PRO A 76 17.95 -20.39 18.19
N GLY A 77 17.16 -21.08 19.03
CA GLY A 77 17.12 -22.54 19.11
C GLY A 77 16.34 -23.24 17.99
N LEU A 78 15.65 -22.48 17.11
CA LEU A 78 14.94 -23.05 15.95
C LEU A 78 15.83 -23.27 14.73
N ALA A 79 17.06 -22.76 14.72
CA ALA A 79 18.01 -22.96 13.62
C ALA A 79 18.45 -24.43 13.48
N ASP A 80 18.47 -25.18 14.60
CA ASP A 80 18.99 -26.55 14.66
C ASP A 80 17.95 -27.64 14.29
N MET A 81 16.71 -27.26 13.92
CA MET A 81 15.64 -28.21 13.59
C MET A 81 15.40 -28.39 12.08
N GLN A 82 16.24 -27.82 11.20
CA GLN A 82 16.17 -28.00 9.74
C GLN A 82 17.23 -28.94 9.15
N HIS A 83 17.88 -29.78 9.97
CA HIS A 83 18.71 -30.88 9.49
C HIS A 83 17.98 -32.23 9.55
#